data_AF-A0A966BR78-F1
#
_entry.id   AF-A0A966BR78-F1
#
_cell.length_a   1.000
_cell.length_b   1.000
_cell.length_c   1.000
_cell.angle_alpha   90.00
_cell.angle_beta   90.00
_cell.angle_gamma   90.00
#
_symmetry.space_group_name_H-M   'P 1'
#
loop_
_entity.id
_entity.type
_entity.pdbx_description
1 polymer ?
#
loop_
_entity_poly.entity_id
_entity_poly.type
_entity_poly.pdbx_seq_one_letter_code
_entity_poly.pdbx_strand_id
1 'polypeptide(L)'
;ENPWEASRTALVLYAQNYKAFLKNAFWLAFVIWGLTLLVFLLILAPVAGLVSLFPGAAGPLALIIAVVFAWGIKQAVIEPIGMTALMQVFFKVTEGQQPNAEWEGKLDKVSKKFSKFRDKAEDWKHEHGSGDTESPSAASGVGA
;
A
#
# COMPACT_ATOMS: atom_id res chain seq x y z
N GLU A 1 -7.26 13.13 14.56
CA GLU A 1 -7.08 13.46 13.13
C GLU A 1 -8.08 12.68 12.29
N ASN A 2 -8.64 13.27 11.23
CA ASN A 2 -9.64 12.60 10.39
C ASN A 2 -8.94 11.58 9.46
N PRO A 3 -9.16 10.26 9.63
CA PRO A 3 -8.47 9.24 8.84
C PRO A 3 -8.91 9.23 7.37
N TRP A 4 -10.16 9.62 7.08
CA TRP A 4 -10.68 9.70 5.71
C TRP A 4 -10.05 10.87 4.95
N GLU A 5 -9.89 12.01 5.61
CA GLU A 5 -9.21 13.19 5.07
C GLU A 5 -7.72 12.92 4.85
N ALA A 6 -7.03 12.34 5.83
CA ALA A 6 -5.62 11.95 5.71
C ALA A 6 -5.39 10.97 4.54
N SER A 7 -6.26 9.97 4.39
CA SER A 7 -6.21 9.02 3.28
C SER A 7 -6.42 9.71 1.92
N ARG A 8 -7.37 10.64 1.84
CA ARG A 8 -7.64 11.41 0.62
C ARG A 8 -6.44 12.26 0.23
N THR A 9 -5.83 12.96 1.18
CA THR A 9 -4.59 13.71 1.00
C THR A 9 -3.47 12.83 0.48
N ALA A 10 -3.23 11.66 1.09
CA ALA A 10 -2.20 10.73 0.65
C ALA A 10 -2.40 10.26 -0.81
N LEU A 11 -3.65 10.02 -1.22
CA LEU A 11 -3.98 9.65 -2.60
C LEU A 11 -3.68 10.78 -3.60
N VAL A 12 -3.96 12.04 -3.24
CA VAL A 12 -3.61 13.19 -4.08
C VAL A 12 -2.08 13.34 -4.20
N LEU A 13 -1.37 13.22 -3.08
CA LEU A 13 0.10 13.29 -3.05
C LEU A 13 0.75 12.17 -3.86
N TYR A 14 0.17 10.97 -3.84
CA TYR A 14 0.60 9.86 -4.69
C TYR A 14 0.37 10.19 -6.18
N ALA A 15 -0.84 10.64 -6.53
CA ALA A 15 -1.22 10.93 -7.90
C ALA A 15 -0.40 12.06 -8.51
N GLN A 16 -0.16 13.15 -7.78
CA GLN A 16 0.64 14.27 -8.29
C GLN A 16 2.11 13.89 -8.54
N ASN A 17 2.64 12.90 -7.81
CA ASN A 17 4.00 12.40 -7.94
C ASN A 17 4.12 11.08 -8.72
N TYR A 18 3.09 10.69 -9.49
CA TYR A 18 2.99 9.36 -10.12
C TYR A 18 4.25 8.93 -10.88
N LYS A 19 4.96 9.84 -11.57
CA LYS A 19 6.17 9.49 -12.34
C LYS A 19 7.29 8.96 -11.44
N ALA A 20 7.50 9.59 -10.28
CA ALA A 20 8.52 9.16 -9.33
C ALA A 20 8.15 7.79 -8.76
N PHE A 21 6.89 7.60 -8.36
CA PHE A 21 6.40 6.31 -7.88
C PHE A 21 6.53 5.21 -8.91
N LEU A 22 6.07 5.43 -10.15
CA LEU A 22 6.13 4.43 -11.21
C LEU A 22 7.56 4.06 -11.58
N LYS A 23 8.48 5.02 -11.63
CA LYS A 23 9.90 4.72 -11.91
C LYS A 23 10.51 3.85 -10.82
N ASN A 24 10.26 4.16 -9.55
CA ASN A 24 10.77 3.36 -8.43
C ASN A 24 10.11 1.98 -8.39
N ALA A 25 8.79 1.91 -8.57
CA ALA A 25 8.05 0.65 -8.61
C ALA A 25 8.50 -0.26 -9.75
N PHE A 26 8.79 0.31 -10.92
CA PHE A 26 9.31 -0.44 -12.06
C PHE A 26 10.67 -1.08 -11.76
N TRP A 27 11.61 -0.31 -11.22
CA TRP A 27 12.92 -0.85 -10.82
C TRP A 27 12.81 -1.90 -9.72
N LEU A 28 11.94 -1.64 -8.74
CA LEU A 28 11.69 -2.58 -7.67
C LEU A 28 11.09 -3.89 -8.20
N ALA A 29 10.12 -3.83 -9.11
CA ALA A 29 9.55 -5.01 -9.75
C ALA A 29 10.63 -5.82 -10.49
N PHE A 30 11.53 -5.15 -11.22
CA PHE A 30 12.65 -5.81 -11.89
C PHE A 30 13.55 -6.56 -10.90
N VAL A 31 13.90 -5.92 -9.78
CA VAL A 31 14.71 -6.54 -8.71
C VAL A 31 13.97 -7.71 -8.06
N ILE A 32 12.68 -7.57 -7.74
CA ILE A 32 11.86 -8.62 -7.13
C ILE A 32 11.82 -9.86 -8.04
N TRP A 33 11.57 -9.70 -9.33
CA TRP A 33 11.54 -10.81 -10.27
C TRP A 33 12.91 -11.43 -10.48
N GLY A 34 13.98 -10.61 -10.56
CA GLY A 34 15.36 -11.11 -10.64
C GLY A 34 15.75 -11.94 -9.41
N LEU A 35 15.44 -11.46 -8.20
CA LEU A 35 15.67 -12.20 -6.95
C LEU A 35 14.81 -13.45 -6.85
N THR A 36 13.54 -13.39 -7.26
CA THR A 36 12.65 -14.55 -7.30
C THR A 36 13.23 -15.63 -8.21
N LEU A 37 13.70 -15.25 -9.40
CA LEU A 37 14.34 -16.18 -10.34
C LEU A 37 15.63 -16.77 -9.74
N LEU A 38 16.46 -15.95 -9.10
CA LEU A 38 17.67 -16.41 -8.43
C LEU A 38 17.33 -17.43 -7.32
N VAL A 39 16.37 -17.13 -6.47
CA VAL A 39 15.88 -18.04 -5.42
C VAL A 39 15.33 -19.33 -6.01
N PHE A 40 14.57 -19.25 -7.11
CA PHE A 40 14.10 -20.41 -7.83
C PHE A 40 15.26 -21.29 -8.31
N LEU A 41 16.30 -20.71 -8.92
CA LEU A 41 17.50 -21.46 -9.35
C LEU A 41 18.24 -22.09 -8.15
N LEU A 42 18.32 -21.37 -7.02
CA LEU A 42 18.93 -21.88 -5.78
C LEU A 42 18.16 -23.07 -5.20
N ILE A 43 16.83 -23.09 -5.31
CA ILE A 43 16.00 -24.23 -4.89
C ILE A 43 16.04 -25.35 -5.93
N LEU A 44 16.13 -25.01 -7.22
CA LEU A 44 16.19 -25.99 -8.29
C LEU A 44 17.43 -26.87 -8.18
N ALA A 45 18.57 -26.33 -7.74
CA ALA A 45 19.82 -27.07 -7.57
C ALA A 45 19.71 -28.28 -6.59
N PRO A 46 19.28 -28.11 -5.31
CA PRO A 46 19.09 -29.24 -4.40
C PRO A 46 17.96 -30.17 -4.85
N VAL A 47 16.90 -29.66 -5.50
CA VAL A 47 15.85 -30.50 -6.07
C VAL A 47 16.41 -31.40 -7.18
N ALA A 48 17.20 -30.85 -8.10
CA ALA A 48 17.86 -31.61 -9.15
C ALA A 48 18.88 -32.63 -8.59
N GLY A 49 19.62 -32.25 -7.56
CA GLY A 49 20.51 -33.15 -6.82
C GLY A 49 19.77 -34.34 -6.22
N LEU A 50 18.64 -34.10 -5.53
CA LEU A 50 17.80 -35.17 -4.98
C LEU A 50 17.25 -36.09 -6.06
N VAL A 51 16.76 -35.52 -7.17
CA VAL A 51 16.23 -36.29 -8.29
C VAL A 51 17.29 -37.20 -8.92
N SER A 52 18.56 -36.78 -8.97
CA SER A 52 19.66 -37.60 -9.50
C SER A 52 19.92 -38.88 -8.70
N LEU A 53 19.58 -38.90 -7.41
CA LEU A 53 19.74 -40.07 -6.53
C LEU A 53 18.62 -41.11 -6.71
N PHE A 54 17.48 -40.70 -7.25
CA PHE A 54 16.32 -41.57 -7.48
C PHE A 54 15.90 -41.52 -8.96
N PRO A 55 16.68 -42.16 -9.86
CA PRO A 55 16.37 -42.19 -11.29
C PRO A 55 15.02 -42.90 -11.52
N GLY A 56 13.97 -42.10 -11.68
CA GLY A 56 12.56 -42.53 -11.72
C GLY A 56 11.60 -41.55 -11.04
N ALA A 57 12.09 -40.74 -10.09
CA ALA A 57 11.33 -39.69 -9.40
C ALA A 57 11.38 -38.33 -10.12
N ALA A 58 12.13 -38.23 -11.23
CA ALA A 58 12.32 -37.05 -12.07
C ALA A 58 11.04 -36.68 -12.86
N GLY A 59 9.96 -36.33 -12.16
CA GLY A 59 8.70 -35.94 -12.77
C GLY A 59 8.47 -34.43 -12.73
N PRO A 60 7.43 -33.94 -13.44
CA PRO A 60 6.96 -32.55 -13.35
C PRO A 60 6.75 -32.04 -11.91
N LEU A 61 6.48 -32.95 -10.97
CA LEU A 61 6.30 -32.66 -9.55
C LEU A 61 7.52 -31.97 -8.92
N ALA A 62 8.75 -32.34 -9.28
CA ALA A 62 9.96 -31.72 -8.75
C ALA A 62 10.04 -30.24 -9.13
N LEU A 63 9.68 -29.91 -10.38
CA LEU A 63 9.61 -28.55 -10.87
C LEU A 63 8.52 -27.74 -10.16
N ILE A 64 7.35 -28.35 -9.97
CA ILE A 64 6.22 -27.73 -9.25
C ILE A 64 6.63 -27.37 -7.82
N ILE A 65 7.28 -28.30 -7.11
CA ILE A 65 7.77 -28.06 -5.74
C ILE A 65 8.75 -26.88 -5.74
N ALA A 66 9.73 -26.86 -6.64
CA ALA A 66 10.69 -25.76 -6.73
C ALA A 66 10.01 -24.39 -6.97
N VAL A 67 9.03 -24.34 -7.88
CA VAL A 67 8.26 -23.11 -8.15
C VAL A 67 7.47 -22.67 -6.92
N VAL A 68 6.78 -23.59 -6.23
CA VAL A 68 5.97 -23.27 -5.04
C VAL A 68 6.86 -22.75 -3.91
N PHE A 69 8.02 -23.37 -3.65
CA PHE A 69 8.96 -22.89 -2.64
C PHE A 69 9.52 -21.51 -2.99
N ALA A 70 9.91 -21.30 -4.25
CA ALA A 70 10.40 -19.99 -4.70
C ALA A 70 9.32 -18.92 -4.56
N TRP A 71 8.07 -19.25 -4.92
CA TRP A 71 6.93 -18.37 -4.73
C TRP A 71 6.66 -18.08 -3.25
N GLY A 72 6.78 -19.07 -2.37
CA GLY A 72 6.66 -18.90 -0.92
C GLY A 72 7.67 -17.90 -0.37
N ILE A 73 8.95 -18.03 -0.76
CA ILE A 73 10.01 -17.09 -0.34
C ILE A 73 9.75 -15.68 -0.90
N LYS A 74 9.29 -15.59 -2.17
CA LYS A 74 8.90 -14.31 -2.77
C LYS A 74 7.84 -13.61 -1.93
N GLN A 75 6.77 -14.32 -1.56
CA GLN A 75 5.66 -13.78 -0.77
C GLN A 75 6.06 -13.45 0.68
N ALA A 76 6.90 -14.29 1.30
CA ALA A 76 7.25 -14.15 2.71
C ALA A 76 8.34 -13.10 2.99
N VAL A 77 9.25 -12.86 2.04
CA VAL A 77 10.43 -12.02 2.26
C VAL A 77 10.57 -10.92 1.22
N ILE A 78 10.55 -11.28 -0.07
CA ILE A 78 10.92 -10.36 -1.14
C ILE A 78 9.84 -9.28 -1.33
N GLU A 79 8.57 -9.67 -1.37
CA GLU A 79 7.45 -8.74 -1.55
C GLU A 79 7.25 -7.78 -0.37
N PRO A 80 7.28 -8.22 0.91
CA PRO A 80 7.22 -7.31 2.06
C PRO A 80 8.32 -6.24 2.05
N ILE A 81 9.57 -6.62 1.71
CA ILE A 81 10.67 -5.66 1.54
C ILE A 81 10.31 -4.64 0.46
N GLY A 82 9.79 -5.10 -0.68
CA GLY A 82 9.34 -4.20 -1.74
C GLY A 82 8.24 -3.23 -1.30
N MET A 83 7.24 -3.69 -0.55
CA MET A 83 6.18 -2.83 -0.04
C MET A 83 6.73 -1.74 0.89
N THR A 84 7.63 -2.10 1.80
CA THR A 84 8.27 -1.12 2.69
C THR A 84 9.18 -0.14 1.94
N ALA A 85 9.90 -0.59 0.90
CA ALA A 85 10.73 0.27 0.07
C ALA A 85 9.88 1.31 -0.68
N LEU A 86 8.73 0.92 -1.23
CA LEU A 86 7.81 1.89 -1.85
C LEU A 86 7.21 2.85 -0.83
N MET A 87 6.95 2.41 0.41
CA MET A 87 6.52 3.31 1.48
C MET A 87 7.60 4.35 1.82
N GLN A 88 8.87 3.95 1.86
CA GLN A 88 9.98 4.90 2.04
C GLN A 88 10.06 5.92 0.90
N VAL A 89 9.85 5.48 -0.34
CA VAL A 89 9.75 6.38 -1.49
C VAL A 89 8.56 7.32 -1.32
N PHE A 90 7.42 6.84 -0.82
CA PHE A 90 6.26 7.69 -0.55
C PHE A 90 6.62 8.83 0.38
N PHE A 91 7.07 8.51 1.60
CA PHE A 91 7.39 9.53 2.59
C PHE A 91 8.46 10.51 2.10
N LYS A 92 9.51 10.00 1.44
CA LYS A 92 10.59 10.84 0.91
C LYS A 92 10.12 11.80 -0.18
N VAL A 93 9.27 11.34 -1.09
CA VAL A 93 8.83 12.15 -2.24
C VAL A 93 7.76 13.15 -1.81
N THR A 94 6.91 12.82 -0.84
CA THR A 94 5.79 13.67 -0.41
C THR A 94 6.11 14.58 0.77
N GLU A 95 7.32 14.49 1.33
CA GLU A 95 7.74 15.31 2.48
C GLU A 95 7.58 16.82 2.20
N GLY A 96 6.86 17.51 3.09
CA GLY A 96 6.60 18.95 2.98
C GLY A 96 5.68 19.37 1.83
N GLN A 97 5.13 18.44 1.05
CA GLN A 97 4.22 18.77 -0.05
C GLN A 97 2.78 18.98 0.43
N GLN A 98 2.07 19.89 -0.24
CA GLN A 98 0.64 20.08 -0.07
C GLN A 98 -0.13 19.43 -1.23
N PRO A 99 -1.38 18.95 -1.02
CA PRO A 99 -2.23 18.42 -2.08
C PRO A 99 -2.54 19.46 -3.16
N ASN A 100 -2.38 19.08 -4.43
CA ASN A 100 -2.73 19.93 -5.56
C ASN A 100 -4.21 19.80 -5.94
N ALA A 101 -4.94 20.92 -5.92
CA ALA A 101 -6.37 21.00 -6.25
C ALA A 101 -6.72 20.52 -7.68
N GLU A 102 -5.82 20.70 -8.66
CA GLU A 102 -6.00 20.19 -10.02
C GLU A 102 -6.00 18.65 -10.03
N TRP A 103 -5.09 18.03 -9.28
CA TRP A 103 -5.02 16.57 -9.17
C TRP A 103 -6.17 16.00 -8.35
N GLU A 104 -6.62 16.71 -7.33
CA GLU A 104 -7.82 16.40 -6.58
C GLU A 104 -9.06 16.37 -7.50
N GLY A 105 -9.26 17.43 -8.29
CA GLY A 105 -10.35 17.50 -9.26
C GLY A 105 -10.27 16.42 -10.34
N LYS A 106 -9.05 16.08 -10.80
CA LYS A 106 -8.84 14.92 -11.69
C LYS A 106 -9.31 13.64 -11.00
N LEU A 107 -8.82 13.35 -9.80
CA LEU A 107 -9.17 12.12 -9.06
C LEU A 107 -10.67 11.99 -8.79
N ASP A 108 -11.34 13.08 -8.43
CA ASP A 108 -12.80 13.11 -8.25
C ASP A 108 -13.53 12.77 -9.56
N LYS A 109 -13.03 13.24 -10.71
CA LYS A 109 -13.61 12.93 -12.01
C LYS A 109 -13.40 11.47 -12.43
N VAL A 110 -12.25 10.88 -12.15
CA VAL A 110 -11.93 9.50 -12.60
C VAL A 110 -12.40 8.42 -11.63
N SER A 111 -12.58 8.72 -10.34
CA SER A 111 -12.85 7.70 -9.32
C SER A 111 -13.99 8.07 -8.39
N LYS A 112 -15.14 7.42 -8.59
CA LYS A 112 -16.28 7.50 -7.65
C LYS A 112 -15.90 7.11 -6.21
N LYS A 113 -14.91 6.21 -6.05
CA LYS A 113 -14.42 5.81 -4.72
C LYS A 113 -13.67 6.96 -4.04
N PHE A 114 -12.92 7.76 -4.79
CA PHE A 114 -12.20 8.91 -4.25
C PHE A 114 -13.19 9.97 -3.73
N SER A 115 -14.27 10.26 -4.46
CA SER A 115 -15.31 11.19 -3.97
C SER A 115 -15.99 10.68 -2.70
N LYS A 116 -16.22 9.37 -2.56
CA LYS A 116 -16.74 8.79 -1.30
C LYS A 116 -15.82 9.01 -0.09
N PHE A 117 -14.51 9.16 -0.28
CA PHE A 117 -13.60 9.51 0.83
C PHE A 117 -13.85 10.94 1.33
N ARG A 118 -14.26 11.86 0.45
CA ARG A 118 -14.66 13.21 0.85
C ARG A 118 -15.93 13.17 1.69
N ASP A 119 -16.96 12.49 1.20
CA ASP A 119 -18.25 12.39 1.90
C ASP A 119 -18.04 11.79 3.32
N LYS A 120 -17.27 10.70 3.43
CA LYS A 120 -16.92 10.11 4.73
C LYS A 120 -16.07 11.03 5.62
N ALA A 121 -15.24 11.88 5.03
CA ALA A 121 -14.48 12.85 5.81
C ALA A 121 -15.39 13.94 6.39
N GLU A 122 -16.41 14.37 5.66
CA GLU A 122 -17.43 15.30 6.13
C GLU A 122 -18.28 14.66 7.24
N ASP A 123 -18.79 13.45 7.02
CA ASP A 123 -19.55 12.69 8.03
C ASP A 123 -18.76 12.51 9.34
N TRP A 124 -17.48 12.13 9.23
CA TRP A 124 -16.61 11.97 10.40
C TRP A 124 -16.45 13.29 11.18
N LYS A 125 -16.35 14.43 10.48
CA LYS A 125 -16.30 15.77 11.11
C LYS A 125 -17.62 16.11 11.81
N HIS A 126 -18.76 15.71 11.26
CA HIS A 126 -20.05 15.90 11.93
C HIS A 126 -20.19 15.03 13.18
N GLU A 127 -19.84 13.75 13.12
CA GLU A 127 -19.94 12.81 14.25
C GLU A 127 -18.97 13.14 15.39
N HIS A 128 -17.75 13.60 15.07
CA HIS A 128 -16.70 13.83 16.06
C HIS A 128 -16.45 15.32 16.35
N GLY A 129 -17.03 16.24 15.58
CA GLY A 129 -16.97 17.69 15.78
C GLY A 129 -18.19 18.28 16.49
N SER A 130 -19.28 17.50 16.64
CA SER A 130 -20.46 17.90 17.42
C SER A 130 -20.29 17.75 18.94
N GLY A 131 -19.16 17.21 19.41
CA GLY A 131 -18.83 17.10 20.85
C GLY A 131 -18.35 18.39 21.53
N ASP A 132 -18.04 19.45 20.76
CA ASP A 132 -17.55 20.72 21.30
C ASP A 132 -18.61 21.84 21.29
N THR A 133 -19.89 21.53 21.02
CA THR A 133 -20.94 22.55 20.99
C THR A 133 -22.29 22.03 21.49
N GLU A 134 -22.41 21.83 22.81
CA GLU A 134 -23.67 22.03 23.52
C GLU A 134 -23.43 22.98 24.72
N SER A 135 -23.90 24.22 24.53
CA SER A 135 -23.92 25.37 25.43
C SER A 135 -25.23 25.35 26.27
N PRO A 136 -25.38 26.09 27.40
CA PRO A 136 -26.02 27.41 27.24
C PRO A 136 -25.69 28.49 28.29
N SER A 137 -25.60 29.72 27.78
CA SER A 137 -26.08 30.92 28.45
C SER A 137 -27.53 30.76 28.93
N ALA A 138 -27.77 30.76 30.24
CA ALA A 138 -28.88 31.44 30.94
C ALA A 138 -29.22 30.77 32.29
N ALA A 139 -28.96 31.48 33.39
CA ALA A 139 -29.76 31.38 34.60
C ALA A 139 -29.85 32.78 35.22
N SER A 140 -30.89 33.52 34.81
CA SER A 140 -31.40 34.67 35.55
C SER A 140 -32.31 34.18 36.68
N GLY A 141 -32.08 34.70 37.89
CA GLY A 141 -33.14 34.95 38.88
C GLY A 141 -33.21 34.08 40.14
N VAL A 142 -33.19 34.80 41.28
CA VAL A 142 -34.05 34.66 42.49
C VAL A 142 -33.40 34.10 43.80
N GLY A 143 -33.41 34.97 44.83
CA GLY A 143 -33.42 34.69 46.29
C GLY A 143 -32.04 34.47 46.93
N ALA A 144 -31.66 35.05 48.07
CA ALA A 144 -32.38 35.74 49.15
C ALA A 144 -31.46 36.81 49.77
#